data_AF-F9WEI9-F1
#
_entry.id   AF-F9WEI9-F1
#
_cell.length_a   1.000
_cell.length_b   1.000
_cell.length_c   1.000
_cell.angle_alpha   90.00
_cell.angle_beta   90.00
_cell.angle_gamma   90.00
#
_symmetry.space_group_name_H-M   'P 1'
#
loop_
_entity.id
_entity.type
_entity.pdbx_description
1 polymer ?
#
loop_
_entity_poly.entity_id
_entity_poly.type
_entity_poly.pdbx_seq_one_letter_code
_entity_poly.pdbx_strand_id
1 'polypeptide(L)'
;MLHGLATCIRIICEECSTELRELMQTDDPVSIFLKELLQQMLQSATVICRGGATGSKCVTAVLLTMKSCFSEGVFTLDDESDALEEEEEESAWSEGPSVSTAACNIRHHARQLHEETCGIVRHMCSCGVSPERDVLLAAVEYLNTTLETNMVDSVSTHSAVSALLPHVLHCVHSQEEESTAVICLDFISNLAVGSAETLKGVAREAADALFCCAALSSSVLSNVSAEKAERFPSNESSVRPVAPKHKQFIDTTEYSDGDEITREHGGSGFCEANISDDESSESSTALRAALSRVLDTMSSTCPDELIVHLIPLITSALTRAASSAESL
;
A
#
# COMPACT_ATOMS: atom_id res chain seq x y z
N MET A 1 23.20 4.87 17.61
CA MET A 1 22.47 4.25 18.74
C MET A 1 21.01 4.02 18.38
N LEU A 2 20.25 5.06 18.01
CA LEU A 2 18.84 4.95 17.61
C LEU A 2 18.57 3.93 16.49
N HIS A 3 19.34 3.97 15.39
CA HIS A 3 19.19 3.01 14.30
C HIS A 3 19.28 1.55 14.78
N GLY A 4 20.32 1.20 15.55
CA GLY A 4 20.49 -0.16 16.08
C GLY A 4 19.38 -0.56 17.04
N LEU A 5 18.92 0.37 17.90
CA LEU A 5 17.80 0.13 18.81
C LEU A 5 16.51 -0.18 18.04
N ALA A 6 16.18 0.67 17.05
CA ALA A 6 15.02 0.47 16.20
C ALA A 6 15.08 -0.89 15.48
N THR A 7 16.22 -1.24 14.88
CA THR A 7 16.41 -2.54 14.25
C THR A 7 16.21 -3.71 15.22
N CYS A 8 16.73 -3.62 16.45
CA CYS A 8 16.54 -4.67 17.45
C CYS A 8 15.06 -4.84 17.82
N ILE A 9 14.34 -3.74 18.07
CA ILE A 9 12.92 -3.80 18.41
C ILE A 9 12.12 -4.36 17.24
N ARG A 10 12.43 -3.94 16.00
CA ARG A 10 11.77 -4.48 14.80
C ARG A 10 11.89 -6.00 14.73
N ILE A 11 13.09 -6.54 14.91
CA ILE A 11 13.33 -8.00 14.92
C ILE A 11 12.55 -8.66 16.06
N ILE A 12 12.51 -8.05 17.25
CA ILE A 12 11.75 -8.57 18.38
C ILE A 12 10.25 -8.59 18.05
N CYS A 13 9.70 -7.55 17.41
CA CYS A 13 8.31 -7.53 16.97
C CYS A 13 8.01 -8.59 15.91
N GLU A 14 8.92 -8.83 14.97
CA GLU A 14 8.77 -9.82 13.88
C GLU A 14 8.87 -11.26 14.40
N GLU A 15 9.82 -11.53 15.31
CA GLU A 15 10.13 -12.90 15.74
C GLU A 15 9.42 -13.32 17.03
N CYS A 16 8.94 -12.37 17.83
CA CYS A 16 8.33 -12.62 19.14
C CYS A 16 6.95 -11.95 19.28
N SER A 17 6.25 -11.74 18.17
CA SER A 17 4.97 -11.01 18.13
C SER A 17 3.91 -11.59 19.07
N THR A 18 3.84 -12.92 19.19
CA THR A 18 2.84 -13.62 19.99
C THR A 18 3.10 -13.41 21.48
N GLU A 19 4.33 -13.64 21.94
CA GLU A 19 4.74 -13.44 23.32
C GLU A 19 4.62 -11.97 23.71
N LEU A 20 4.97 -11.04 22.82
CA LEU A 20 4.80 -9.61 23.06
C LEU A 20 3.33 -9.21 23.18
N ARG A 21 2.44 -9.78 22.35
CA ARG A 21 1.00 -9.51 22.43
C ARG A 21 0.42 -10.00 23.75
N GLU A 22 0.80 -11.19 24.20
CA GLU A 22 0.42 -11.72 25.52
C GLU A 22 0.94 -10.82 26.64
N LEU A 23 2.20 -10.39 26.57
CA LEU A 23 2.79 -9.46 27.54
C LEU A 23 2.09 -8.10 27.52
N MET A 24 1.70 -7.58 26.34
CA MET A 24 0.97 -6.32 26.23
C MET A 24 -0.34 -6.37 26.98
N GLN A 25 -1.07 -7.50 26.93
CA GLN A 25 -2.36 -7.69 27.59
C GLN A 25 -2.28 -7.75 29.12
N THR A 26 -1.07 -7.74 29.68
CA THR A 26 -0.82 -7.71 31.12
C THR A 26 -0.30 -6.34 31.56
N ASP A 27 -0.58 -5.93 32.79
CA ASP A 27 0.04 -4.74 33.41
C ASP A 27 1.51 -4.99 33.82
N ASP A 28 2.24 -5.82 33.05
CA ASP A 28 3.62 -6.19 33.33
C ASP A 28 4.57 -4.99 33.09
N PRO A 29 5.59 -4.77 33.95
CA PRO A 29 6.59 -3.71 33.76
C PRO A 29 7.30 -3.72 32.40
N VAL A 30 7.46 -4.90 31.77
CA VAL A 30 8.02 -5.03 30.42
C VAL A 30 7.13 -4.34 29.39
N SER A 31 5.81 -4.39 29.58
CA SER A 31 4.87 -3.72 28.67
C SER A 31 5.02 -2.21 28.71
N ILE A 32 5.16 -1.64 29.92
CA ILE A 32 5.37 -0.22 30.16
C ILE A 32 6.71 0.21 29.56
N PHE A 33 7.76 -0.57 29.80
CA PHE A 33 9.08 -0.28 29.28
C PHE A 33 9.13 -0.25 27.74
N LEU A 34 8.49 -1.21 27.06
CA LEU A 34 8.45 -1.24 25.60
C LEU A 34 7.72 -0.02 25.03
N LYS A 35 6.60 0.38 25.65
CA LYS A 35 5.84 1.58 25.27
C LYS A 35 6.68 2.84 25.39
N GLU A 36 7.32 3.05 26.55
CA GLU A 36 8.21 4.19 26.78
C GLU A 36 9.38 4.21 25.80
N LEU A 37 9.96 3.04 25.50
CA LEU A 37 11.08 2.90 24.58
C LEU A 37 10.70 3.31 23.16
N LEU A 38 9.57 2.82 22.66
CA LEU A 38 9.04 3.19 21.34
C LEU A 38 8.72 4.68 21.26
N GLN A 39 8.13 5.24 22.32
CA GLN A 39 7.82 6.67 22.37
C GLN A 39 9.09 7.54 22.36
N GLN A 40 10.12 7.17 23.12
CA GLN A 40 11.41 7.84 23.10
C GLN A 40 12.09 7.74 21.72
N MET A 41 11.92 6.61 21.01
CA MET A 41 12.41 6.45 19.64
C MET A 41 11.71 7.40 18.66
N LEU A 42 10.38 7.49 18.73
CA LEU A 42 9.59 8.40 17.88
C LEU A 42 9.92 9.87 18.14
N GLN A 43 10.08 10.25 19.40
CA GLN A 43 10.54 11.59 19.77
C GLN A 43 11.94 11.88 19.21
N SER A 44 12.86 10.92 19.32
CA SER A 44 14.21 11.05 18.76
C SER A 44 14.19 11.17 17.23
N ALA A 45 13.38 10.37 16.55
CA ALA A 45 13.20 10.45 15.10
C ALA A 45 12.62 11.81 14.67
N THR A 46 11.66 12.34 15.43
CA THR A 46 11.08 13.68 15.19
C THR A 46 12.15 14.76 15.28
N VAL A 47 13.03 14.70 16.28
CA VAL A 47 14.16 15.65 16.42
C VAL A 47 15.14 15.52 15.26
N ILE A 48 15.42 14.29 14.81
CA ILE A 48 16.29 14.02 13.67
C ILE A 48 15.70 14.60 12.38
N CYS A 49 14.40 14.41 12.13
CA CYS A 49 13.71 15.00 10.99
C CYS A 49 13.80 16.54 10.99
N ARG A 50 13.74 17.18 12.17
CA ARG A 50 13.91 18.64 12.32
C ARG A 50 15.36 19.11 12.13
N GLY A 51 16.34 18.23 12.36
CA GLY A 51 17.76 18.54 12.37
C GLY A 51 18.44 18.57 10.99
N GLY A 52 17.76 18.17 9.91
CA GLY A 52 18.29 18.14 8.55
C GLY A 52 18.91 16.80 8.12
N ALA A 53 19.43 16.76 6.88
CA ALA A 53 19.62 15.59 6.00
C ALA A 53 20.43 14.37 6.52
N THR A 54 21.08 14.41 7.68
CA THR A 54 21.96 13.32 8.14
C THR A 54 21.25 12.19 8.93
N GLY A 55 19.93 12.12 8.82
CA GLY A 55 19.07 11.30 9.68
C GLY A 55 18.35 10.12 9.05
N SER A 56 18.39 9.98 7.72
CA SER A 56 17.49 9.10 6.96
C SER A 56 17.48 7.67 7.44
N LYS A 57 18.65 7.04 7.62
CA LYS A 57 18.77 5.66 8.14
C LYS A 57 18.11 5.45 9.49
N CYS A 58 18.11 6.46 10.37
CA CYS A 58 17.44 6.36 11.67
C CYS A 58 15.93 6.46 11.51
N VAL A 59 15.46 7.39 10.69
CA VAL A 59 14.02 7.60 10.43
C VAL A 59 13.43 6.39 9.71
N THR A 60 14.08 5.88 8.66
CA THR A 60 13.72 4.64 7.97
C THR A 60 13.61 3.48 8.95
N ALA A 61 14.63 3.27 9.80
CA ALA A 61 14.59 2.17 10.77
C ALA A 61 13.43 2.32 11.77
N VAL A 62 13.15 3.53 12.24
CA VAL A 62 12.01 3.80 13.14
C VAL A 62 10.68 3.53 12.45
N LEU A 63 10.46 4.03 11.23
CA LEU A 63 9.23 3.78 10.47
C LEU A 63 9.00 2.29 10.21
N LEU A 64 10.04 1.55 9.82
CA LEU A 64 9.96 0.10 9.64
C LEU A 64 9.69 -0.64 10.95
N THR A 65 10.26 -0.16 12.07
CA THR A 65 9.98 -0.73 13.39
C THR A 65 8.50 -0.54 13.75
N MET A 66 7.98 0.67 13.56
CA MET A 66 6.57 0.96 13.80
C MET A 66 5.67 0.12 12.91
N LYS A 67 6.00 -0.02 11.63
CA LYS A 67 5.29 -0.92 10.70
C LYS A 67 5.20 -2.32 11.29
N SER A 68 6.31 -2.94 11.68
CA SER A 68 6.31 -4.29 12.26
C SER A 68 5.53 -4.37 13.57
N CYS A 69 5.58 -3.34 14.41
CA CYS A 69 4.77 -3.28 15.64
C CYS A 69 3.26 -3.41 15.38
N PHE A 70 2.77 -2.84 14.27
CA PHE A 70 1.35 -2.87 13.90
C PHE A 70 1.01 -4.07 13.00
N SER A 71 1.82 -4.40 11.99
CA SER A 71 1.55 -5.52 11.08
C SER A 71 1.55 -6.87 11.79
N GLU A 72 2.42 -7.03 12.79
CA GLU A 72 2.49 -8.25 13.61
C GLU A 72 1.45 -8.27 14.74
N GLY A 73 0.61 -7.23 14.85
CA GLY A 73 -0.42 -7.11 15.87
C GLY A 73 0.13 -7.08 17.30
N VAL A 74 1.35 -6.58 17.50
CA VAL A 74 1.88 -6.28 18.86
C VAL A 74 1.07 -5.14 19.47
N PHE A 75 0.73 -4.14 18.64
CA PHE A 75 -0.24 -3.10 18.96
C PHE A 75 -1.42 -3.20 18.00
N THR A 76 -2.64 -3.19 18.55
CA THR A 76 -3.88 -3.19 17.77
C THR A 76 -4.69 -1.93 18.05
N LEU A 77 -5.41 -1.47 17.03
CA LEU A 77 -6.26 -0.28 17.08
C LEU A 77 -7.75 -0.61 16.92
N ASP A 78 -8.11 -1.86 16.65
CA ASP A 78 -9.48 -2.28 16.35
C ASP A 78 -10.46 -2.08 17.51
N ASP A 79 -11.65 -1.62 17.15
CA ASP A 79 -12.82 -1.37 18.03
C ASP A 79 -13.76 -2.60 18.12
N GLU A 80 -13.37 -3.80 17.68
CA GLU A 80 -14.26 -4.98 17.76
C GLU A 80 -14.64 -5.38 19.20
N SER A 81 -14.03 -4.77 20.22
CA SER A 81 -14.51 -4.88 21.60
C SER A 81 -15.79 -4.07 21.88
N ASP A 82 -16.07 -3.00 21.14
CA ASP A 82 -17.16 -2.07 21.48
C ASP A 82 -18.53 -2.60 21.02
N ALA A 83 -18.58 -3.53 20.06
CA ALA A 83 -19.80 -4.25 19.70
C ALA A 83 -20.32 -5.16 20.83
N LEU A 84 -19.49 -5.44 21.85
CA LEU A 84 -19.90 -6.10 23.08
C LEU A 84 -20.13 -5.11 24.25
N GLU A 85 -19.68 -3.86 24.12
CA GLU A 85 -19.82 -2.84 25.18
C GLU A 85 -21.10 -1.98 25.01
N GLU A 86 -21.63 -1.81 23.79
CA GLU A 86 -22.91 -1.08 23.59
C GLU A 86 -24.17 -1.91 23.93
N GLU A 87 -24.10 -3.25 24.03
CA GLU A 87 -25.24 -4.07 24.49
C GLU A 87 -25.38 -4.11 26.03
N GLU A 88 -24.39 -3.63 26.79
CA GLU A 88 -24.41 -3.69 28.26
C GLU A 88 -24.83 -2.38 28.95
N GLU A 89 -24.93 -1.24 28.23
CA GLU A 89 -25.31 0.04 28.85
C GLU A 89 -26.81 0.18 29.20
N GLU A 90 -27.69 -0.74 28.75
CA GLU A 90 -29.10 -0.74 29.19
C GLU A 90 -29.38 -1.59 30.45
N SER A 91 -28.40 -2.33 30.99
CA SER A 91 -28.59 -3.12 32.22
C SER A 91 -27.80 -2.54 33.39
N ALA A 92 -28.30 -1.40 33.90
CA ALA A 92 -27.98 -0.94 35.24
C ALA A 92 -28.12 -2.09 36.27
N TRP A 93 -27.19 -2.11 37.23
CA TRP A 93 -27.18 -2.94 38.45
C TRP A 93 -26.66 -4.38 38.30
N SER A 94 -25.36 -4.54 38.11
CA SER A 94 -24.64 -5.75 38.54
C SER A 94 -23.18 -5.40 38.87
N GLU A 95 -22.77 -5.63 40.11
CA GLU A 95 -21.35 -5.69 40.49
C GLU A 95 -20.72 -6.90 39.75
N GLY A 96 -20.04 -6.64 38.63
CA GLY A 96 -19.35 -7.59 37.76
C GLY A 96 -18.02 -7.00 37.24
N PRO A 97 -17.10 -7.84 36.70
CA PRO A 97 -15.66 -7.60 36.75
C PRO A 97 -15.25 -6.34 36.00
N SER A 98 -14.31 -5.61 36.60
CA SER A 98 -13.65 -4.44 36.00
C SER A 98 -13.31 -4.67 34.53
N VAL A 99 -13.85 -3.83 33.64
CA VAL A 99 -13.33 -3.63 32.28
C VAL A 99 -11.80 -3.58 32.38
N SER A 100 -11.10 -4.44 31.63
CA SER A 100 -9.64 -4.60 31.76
C SER A 100 -8.95 -3.27 31.45
N THR A 101 -8.42 -2.60 32.48
CA THR A 101 -7.67 -1.35 32.34
C THR A 101 -6.45 -1.51 31.43
N ALA A 102 -5.87 -2.71 31.38
CA ALA A 102 -4.74 -3.04 30.52
C ALA A 102 -5.09 -2.89 29.04
N ALA A 103 -6.23 -3.44 28.60
CA ALA A 103 -6.67 -3.38 27.20
C ALA A 103 -6.96 -1.94 26.75
N CYS A 104 -7.62 -1.13 27.59
CA CYS A 104 -7.86 0.29 27.33
C CYS A 104 -6.54 1.09 27.24
N ASN A 105 -5.59 0.82 28.14
CA ASN A 105 -4.28 1.49 28.14
C ASN A 105 -3.45 1.14 26.89
N ILE A 106 -3.41 -0.13 26.48
CA ILE A 106 -2.67 -0.55 25.26
C ILE A 106 -3.24 0.15 24.03
N ARG A 107 -4.57 0.21 23.89
CA ARG A 107 -5.24 0.92 22.79
C ARG A 107 -4.87 2.40 22.77
N HIS A 108 -4.94 3.07 23.93
CA HIS A 108 -4.54 4.47 24.05
C HIS A 108 -3.08 4.69 23.60
N HIS A 109 -2.17 3.82 24.03
CA HIS A 109 -0.77 3.90 23.62
C HIS A 109 -0.56 3.59 22.15
N ALA A 110 -1.25 2.59 21.59
CA ALA A 110 -1.21 2.28 20.17
C ALA A 110 -1.65 3.50 19.33
N ARG A 111 -2.73 4.19 19.74
CA ARG A 111 -3.20 5.42 19.09
C ARG A 111 -2.14 6.52 19.17
N GLN A 112 -1.53 6.71 20.33
CA GLN A 112 -0.49 7.73 20.52
C GLN A 112 0.76 7.45 19.67
N LEU A 113 1.23 6.19 19.63
CA LEU A 113 2.35 5.76 18.80
C LEU A 113 2.05 5.96 17.30
N HIS A 114 0.83 5.64 16.87
CA HIS A 114 0.38 5.85 15.51
C HIS A 114 0.34 7.34 15.14
N GLU A 115 -0.27 8.18 15.99
CA GLU A 115 -0.32 9.64 15.79
C GLU A 115 1.07 10.27 15.71
N GLU A 116 1.98 9.87 16.59
CA GLU A 116 3.38 10.33 16.56
C GLU A 116 4.09 9.88 15.28
N THR A 117 3.86 8.64 14.82
CA THR A 117 4.44 8.11 13.58
C THR A 117 3.92 8.86 12.35
N CYS A 118 2.61 9.07 12.24
CA CYS A 118 2.00 9.92 11.21
C CYS A 118 2.53 11.36 11.28
N GLY A 119 2.76 11.88 12.49
CA GLY A 119 3.40 13.18 12.72
C GLY A 119 4.80 13.28 12.09
N ILE A 120 5.61 12.23 12.20
CA ILE A 120 6.93 12.14 11.56
C ILE A 120 6.78 12.16 10.04
N VAL A 121 5.91 11.32 9.46
CA VAL A 121 5.67 11.25 8.01
C VAL A 121 5.23 12.59 7.45
N ARG A 122 4.29 13.27 8.12
CA ARG A 122 3.87 14.61 7.73
C ARG A 122 5.01 15.62 7.80
N HIS A 123 5.81 15.57 8.86
CA HIS A 123 6.90 16.53 9.05
C HIS A 123 7.99 16.39 7.97
N MET A 124 8.42 15.17 7.67
CA MET A 124 9.43 14.92 6.62
C MET A 124 8.94 15.37 5.24
N CYS A 125 7.64 15.27 4.96
CA CYS A 125 7.08 15.68 3.67
C CYS A 125 6.79 17.19 3.57
N SER A 126 6.77 17.91 4.70
CA SER A 126 6.43 19.34 4.76
C SER A 126 7.60 20.31 4.49
N CYS A 127 8.83 19.81 4.42
CA CYS A 127 10.04 20.65 4.38
C CYS A 127 10.45 21.14 2.99
N GLY A 128 9.59 20.99 1.96
CA GLY A 128 9.85 21.48 0.59
C GLY A 128 10.97 20.76 -0.17
N VAL A 129 11.57 19.73 0.43
CA VAL A 129 12.55 18.83 -0.18
C VAL A 129 11.95 17.44 -0.16
N SER A 130 12.06 16.71 -1.28
CA SER A 130 11.61 15.32 -1.34
C SER A 130 12.38 14.50 -0.29
N PRO A 131 11.70 13.66 0.50
CA PRO A 131 12.39 12.73 1.39
C PRO A 131 13.34 11.84 0.58
N GLU A 132 14.44 11.43 1.21
CA GLU A 132 15.30 10.39 0.65
C GLU A 132 14.46 9.14 0.35
N ARG A 133 14.77 8.46 -0.74
CA ARG A 133 13.98 7.33 -1.26
C ARG A 133 13.69 6.26 -0.20
N ASP A 134 14.68 5.85 0.58
CA ASP A 134 14.52 4.83 1.62
C ASP A 134 13.56 5.28 2.74
N VAL A 135 13.48 6.59 3.00
CA VAL A 135 12.57 7.17 3.98
C VAL A 135 11.16 7.24 3.40
N LEU A 136 11.03 7.62 2.13
CA LEU A 136 9.76 7.62 1.41
C LEU A 136 9.14 6.22 1.40
N LEU A 137 9.91 5.21 0.98
CA LEU A 137 9.44 3.83 0.89
C LEU A 137 9.03 3.28 2.25
N ALA A 138 9.81 3.55 3.31
CA ALA A 138 9.43 3.14 4.66
C ALA A 138 8.13 3.81 5.14
N ALA A 139 7.88 5.07 4.79
CA ALA A 139 6.62 5.74 5.10
C ALA A 139 5.45 5.20 4.28
N VAL A 140 5.68 4.91 2.99
CA VAL A 140 4.70 4.25 2.13
C VAL A 140 4.30 2.89 2.69
N GLU A 141 5.27 2.06 3.07
CA GLU A 141 5.01 0.75 3.67
C GLU A 141 4.24 0.86 4.99
N TYR A 142 4.64 1.78 5.88
CA TYR A 142 3.93 2.01 7.13
C TYR A 142 2.46 2.42 6.90
N LEU A 143 2.23 3.40 6.03
CA LEU A 143 0.88 3.85 5.73
C LEU A 143 0.07 2.82 4.94
N ASN A 144 0.69 2.00 4.10
CA ASN A 144 0.01 0.86 3.46
C ASN A 144 -0.50 -0.14 4.48
N THR A 145 0.33 -0.54 5.45
CA THR A 145 -0.11 -1.39 6.55
C THR A 145 -1.29 -0.75 7.28
N THR A 146 -1.20 0.54 7.57
CA THR A 146 -2.28 1.31 8.22
C THR A 146 -3.57 1.34 7.39
N LEU A 147 -3.46 1.43 6.06
CA LEU A 147 -4.60 1.42 5.13
C LEU A 147 -5.26 0.04 5.02
N GLU A 148 -4.47 -1.03 5.06
CA GLU A 148 -4.95 -2.42 4.95
C GLU A 148 -5.59 -2.92 6.25
N THR A 149 -5.09 -2.49 7.41
CA THR A 149 -5.60 -2.90 8.72
C THR A 149 -6.73 -2.02 9.24
N ASN A 150 -7.43 -1.28 8.37
CA ASN A 150 -8.54 -0.37 8.71
C ASN A 150 -8.20 0.73 9.74
N MET A 151 -6.93 1.10 9.91
CA MET A 151 -6.50 2.24 10.75
C MET A 151 -6.75 3.61 10.06
N VAL A 152 -7.71 3.65 9.12
CA VAL A 152 -7.84 4.71 8.12
C VAL A 152 -8.62 5.92 8.62
N ASP A 153 -9.61 5.71 9.49
CA ASP A 153 -10.49 6.77 9.98
C ASP A 153 -9.84 7.71 11.01
N SER A 154 -8.51 7.67 11.13
CA SER A 154 -7.73 8.59 11.94
C SER A 154 -7.38 9.85 11.12
N VAL A 155 -7.71 11.02 11.67
CA VAL A 155 -7.33 12.34 11.10
C VAL A 155 -5.81 12.42 10.86
N SER A 156 -5.03 11.73 11.70
CA SER A 156 -3.58 11.65 11.59
C SER A 156 -3.12 10.86 10.36
N THR A 157 -3.78 9.73 10.04
CA THR A 157 -3.53 8.94 8.83
C THR A 157 -3.80 9.78 7.59
N HIS A 158 -4.99 10.38 7.46
CA HIS A 158 -5.34 11.21 6.31
C HIS A 158 -4.38 12.40 6.13
N SER A 159 -3.99 13.05 7.23
CA SER A 159 -3.05 14.16 7.18
C SER A 159 -1.65 13.73 6.73
N ALA A 160 -1.17 12.57 7.20
CA ALA A 160 0.11 12.00 6.77
C ALA A 160 0.09 11.58 5.30
N VAL A 161 -0.96 10.89 4.86
CA VAL A 161 -1.17 10.50 3.45
C VAL A 161 -1.19 11.74 2.57
N SER A 162 -1.98 12.75 2.92
CA SER A 162 -2.09 13.99 2.13
C SER A 162 -0.75 14.71 1.96
N ALA A 163 0.11 14.66 2.98
CA ALA A 163 1.46 15.22 2.91
C ALA A 163 2.42 14.36 2.08
N LEU A 164 2.28 13.03 2.13
CA LEU A 164 3.14 12.06 1.43
C LEU A 164 2.82 11.97 -0.07
N LEU A 165 1.55 12.07 -0.43
CA LEU A 165 1.03 11.77 -1.77
C LEU A 165 1.70 12.56 -2.91
N PRO A 166 2.02 13.87 -2.79
CA PRO A 166 2.76 14.58 -3.83
C PRO A 166 4.13 13.96 -4.16
N HIS A 167 4.81 13.41 -3.16
CA HIS A 167 6.11 12.76 -3.34
C HIS A 167 5.97 11.38 -4.00
N VAL A 168 4.94 10.62 -3.62
CA VAL A 168 4.59 9.34 -4.26
C VAL A 168 4.25 9.55 -5.73
N LEU A 169 3.40 10.54 -6.04
CA LEU A 169 3.02 10.88 -7.41
C LEU A 169 4.23 11.33 -8.24
N HIS A 170 5.15 12.10 -7.63
CA HIS A 170 6.40 12.47 -8.29
C HIS A 170 7.28 11.24 -8.61
N CYS A 171 7.38 10.26 -7.70
CA CYS A 171 8.10 9.01 -7.97
C CYS A 171 7.46 8.18 -9.10
N VAL A 172 6.13 8.08 -9.13
CA VAL A 172 5.40 7.41 -10.22
C VAL A 172 5.60 8.14 -11.55
N HIS A 173 5.57 9.47 -11.54
CA HIS A 173 5.74 10.28 -12.74
C HIS A 173 7.17 10.24 -13.29
N SER A 174 8.18 10.34 -12.43
CA SER A 174 9.59 10.40 -12.82
C SER A 174 10.17 9.05 -13.24
N GLN A 175 9.62 7.94 -12.70
CA GLN A 175 10.10 6.57 -12.96
C GLN A 175 11.61 6.39 -12.81
N GLU A 176 12.25 7.10 -11.86
CA GLU A 176 13.69 6.98 -11.67
C GLU A 176 14.13 5.54 -11.40
N GLU A 177 13.26 4.75 -10.77
CA GLU A 177 13.45 3.32 -10.62
C GLU A 177 12.10 2.56 -10.57
N GLU A 178 12.01 1.48 -11.34
CA GLU A 178 10.79 0.70 -11.55
C GLU A 178 10.24 0.08 -10.26
N SER A 179 11.10 -0.47 -9.40
CA SER A 179 10.66 -1.08 -8.14
C SER A 179 10.00 -0.08 -7.20
N THR A 180 10.53 1.15 -7.16
CA THR A 180 9.97 2.26 -6.41
C THR A 180 8.62 2.69 -6.98
N ALA A 181 8.50 2.78 -8.31
CA ALA A 181 7.24 3.10 -8.98
C ALA A 181 6.16 2.05 -8.70
N VAL A 182 6.50 0.75 -8.73
CA VAL A 182 5.58 -0.34 -8.38
C VAL A 182 5.05 -0.20 -6.95
N ILE A 183 5.93 0.01 -5.96
CA ILE A 183 5.52 0.21 -4.56
C ILE A 183 4.62 1.44 -4.40
N CYS A 184 4.94 2.53 -5.10
CA CYS A 184 4.14 3.76 -5.10
C CYS A 184 2.76 3.56 -5.75
N LEU A 185 2.68 2.77 -6.83
CA LEU A 185 1.42 2.42 -7.47
C LEU A 185 0.56 1.53 -6.56
N ASP A 186 1.14 0.53 -5.92
CA ASP A 186 0.43 -0.31 -4.95
C ASP A 186 -0.14 0.53 -3.80
N PHE A 187 0.62 1.52 -3.32
CA PHE A 187 0.12 2.50 -2.35
C PHE A 187 -1.08 3.31 -2.85
N ILE A 188 -1.06 3.79 -4.10
CA ILE A 188 -2.20 4.51 -4.69
C ILE A 188 -3.41 3.58 -4.80
N SER A 189 -3.23 2.30 -5.15
CA SER A 189 -4.31 1.32 -5.17
C SER A 189 -4.92 1.13 -3.79
N ASN A 190 -4.09 0.92 -2.76
CA ASN A 190 -4.55 0.77 -1.39
C ASN A 190 -5.25 2.04 -0.88
N LEU A 191 -4.74 3.21 -1.25
CA LEU A 191 -5.37 4.49 -0.92
C LEU A 191 -6.72 4.64 -1.60
N ALA A 192 -6.89 4.21 -2.85
CA ALA A 192 -8.17 4.26 -3.54
C ALA A 192 -9.24 3.40 -2.85
N VAL A 193 -8.84 2.26 -2.25
CA VAL A 193 -9.73 1.40 -1.46
C VAL A 193 -10.02 1.98 -0.07
N GLY A 194 -8.96 2.36 0.67
CA GLY A 194 -9.08 2.77 2.07
C GLY A 194 -9.53 4.23 2.26
N SER A 195 -9.13 5.14 1.37
CA SER A 195 -9.47 6.56 1.46
C SER A 195 -9.58 7.22 0.08
N ALA A 196 -10.61 6.83 -0.67
CA ALA A 196 -10.93 7.43 -1.97
C ALA A 196 -10.99 8.97 -1.90
N GLU A 197 -11.59 9.55 -0.85
CA GLU A 197 -11.71 11.00 -0.69
C GLU A 197 -10.37 11.74 -0.68
N THR A 198 -9.32 11.16 -0.08
CA THR A 198 -7.97 11.77 -0.10
C THR A 198 -7.40 11.79 -1.52
N LEU A 199 -7.62 10.70 -2.28
CA LEU A 199 -7.17 10.60 -3.67
C LEU A 199 -7.95 11.55 -4.60
N LYS A 200 -9.25 11.76 -4.36
CA LYS A 200 -10.08 12.72 -5.11
C LYS A 200 -9.54 14.14 -5.01
N GLY A 201 -9.02 14.53 -3.84
CA GLY A 201 -8.42 15.85 -3.62
C GLY A 201 -7.22 16.17 -4.51
N VAL A 202 -6.56 15.16 -5.07
CA VAL A 202 -5.40 15.28 -5.98
C VAL A 202 -5.58 14.47 -7.27
N ALA A 203 -6.83 14.24 -7.67
CA ALA A 203 -7.17 13.36 -8.78
C ALA A 203 -6.51 13.76 -10.11
N ARG A 204 -6.32 15.06 -10.33
CA ARG A 204 -5.67 15.59 -11.53
C ARG A 204 -4.19 15.21 -11.57
N GLU A 205 -3.47 15.42 -10.48
CA GLU A 205 -2.05 15.10 -10.33
C GLU A 205 -1.85 13.59 -10.41
N ALA A 206 -2.74 12.81 -9.79
CA ALA A 206 -2.73 11.36 -9.87
C ALA A 206 -2.92 10.87 -11.32
N ALA A 207 -3.91 11.41 -12.04
CA ALA A 207 -4.15 11.07 -13.44
C ALA A 207 -2.95 11.42 -14.33
N ASP A 208 -2.31 12.57 -14.11
CA ASP A 208 -1.11 12.98 -14.87
C ASP A 208 0.07 12.04 -14.61
N ALA A 209 0.33 11.70 -13.33
CA ALA A 209 1.38 10.75 -12.96
C ALA A 209 1.14 9.36 -13.57
N LEU A 210 -0.09 8.84 -13.49
CA LEU A 210 -0.46 7.54 -14.08
C LEU A 210 -0.34 7.56 -15.61
N PHE A 211 -0.78 8.63 -16.26
CA PHE A 211 -0.68 8.78 -17.71
C PHE A 211 0.76 8.81 -18.18
N CYS A 212 1.61 9.62 -17.55
CA CYS A 212 3.04 9.68 -17.84
C CYS A 212 3.72 8.33 -17.58
N CYS A 213 3.36 7.67 -16.47
CA CYS A 213 3.90 6.36 -16.12
C CYS A 213 3.54 5.30 -17.18
N ALA A 214 2.29 5.29 -17.64
CA ALA A 214 1.84 4.41 -18.72
C ALA A 214 2.56 4.72 -20.05
N ALA A 215 2.70 6.00 -20.42
CA ALA A 215 3.36 6.42 -21.66
C ALA A 215 4.85 6.00 -21.71
N LEU A 216 5.57 6.12 -20.59
CA LEU A 216 6.97 5.72 -20.50
C LEU A 216 7.13 4.20 -20.51
N SER A 217 6.24 3.45 -19.82
CA SER A 217 6.21 1.98 -19.89
C SER A 217 5.85 1.44 -21.30
N SER A 218 5.17 2.28 -22.09
CA SER A 218 4.81 2.08 -23.50
C SER A 218 5.93 2.47 -24.46
N SER A 219 7.03 3.09 -24.04
CA SER A 219 8.15 3.39 -24.95
C SER A 219 8.90 2.14 -25.43
N VAL A 220 8.62 0.96 -24.84
CA VAL A 220 8.94 -0.37 -25.38
C VAL A 220 8.01 -0.79 -26.54
N LEU A 221 6.82 -0.18 -26.68
CA LEU A 221 5.92 -0.41 -27.82
C LEU A 221 6.40 0.26 -29.13
N SER A 222 7.53 0.98 -29.10
CA SER A 222 8.18 1.58 -30.28
C SER A 222 8.74 0.57 -31.30
N ASN A 223 8.65 -0.74 -31.05
CA ASN A 223 9.06 -1.79 -32.00
C ASN A 223 7.92 -2.72 -32.42
N VAL A 224 6.65 -2.31 -32.29
CA VAL A 224 5.61 -2.95 -33.09
C VAL A 224 5.67 -2.31 -34.47
N SER A 225 6.45 -2.94 -35.36
CA SER A 225 6.43 -2.67 -36.79
C SER A 225 4.99 -2.43 -37.25
N ALA A 226 4.76 -1.31 -37.92
CA ALA A 226 3.49 -0.96 -38.55
C ALA A 226 2.96 -2.05 -39.51
N GLU A 227 3.78 -3.05 -39.88
CA GLU A 227 3.35 -4.22 -40.65
C GLU A 227 2.50 -5.24 -39.87
N LYS A 228 2.33 -5.11 -38.54
CA LYS A 228 1.43 -5.99 -37.76
C LYS A 228 0.12 -5.34 -37.34
N ALA A 229 -0.11 -4.07 -37.67
CA ALA A 229 -1.39 -3.39 -37.45
C ALA A 229 -2.46 -3.77 -38.48
N GLU A 230 -2.11 -4.45 -39.57
CA GLU A 230 -3.07 -5.08 -40.49
C GLU A 230 -3.56 -6.43 -39.94
N ARG A 231 -4.28 -6.40 -38.81
CA ARG A 231 -5.22 -7.46 -38.42
C ARG A 231 -6.12 -7.00 -37.27
N PHE A 232 -6.72 -5.83 -37.44
CA PHE A 232 -7.98 -5.54 -36.78
C PHE A 232 -9.10 -6.19 -37.60
N PRO A 233 -9.83 -7.20 -37.09
CA PRO A 233 -11.13 -7.51 -37.65
C PRO A 233 -12.07 -6.37 -37.26
N SER A 234 -12.39 -5.53 -38.23
CA SER A 234 -13.52 -4.61 -38.16
C SER A 234 -14.80 -5.41 -37.92
N ASN A 235 -15.24 -5.51 -36.67
CA ASN A 235 -16.59 -5.97 -36.34
C ASN A 235 -17.09 -5.21 -35.11
N GLU A 236 -18.02 -4.29 -35.36
CA GLU A 236 -18.97 -3.79 -34.38
C GLU A 236 -19.79 -4.96 -33.83
N SER A 237 -19.33 -5.62 -32.76
CA SER A 237 -20.14 -6.51 -31.89
C SER A 237 -19.28 -7.17 -30.80
N SER A 238 -18.75 -6.39 -29.86
CA SER A 238 -18.38 -6.94 -28.54
C SER A 238 -18.31 -5.85 -27.47
N VAL A 239 -19.39 -5.07 -27.33
CA VAL A 239 -19.71 -4.50 -26.03
C VAL A 239 -20.41 -5.60 -25.25
N ARG A 240 -19.68 -6.34 -24.40
CA ARG A 240 -20.35 -7.19 -23.40
C ARG A 240 -20.88 -6.28 -22.30
N PRO A 241 -22.19 -6.33 -21.97
CA PRO A 241 -22.69 -5.70 -20.76
C PRO A 241 -22.08 -6.43 -19.56
N VAL A 242 -21.48 -5.69 -18.63
CA VAL A 242 -21.10 -6.22 -17.32
C VAL A 242 -22.40 -6.44 -16.54
N ALA A 243 -22.82 -7.69 -16.42
CA ALA A 243 -23.91 -8.07 -15.52
C ALA A 243 -23.41 -7.99 -14.07
N PRO A 244 -24.25 -7.52 -13.12
CA PRO A 244 -23.87 -7.40 -11.72
C PRO A 244 -23.74 -8.80 -11.10
N LYS A 245 -22.57 -9.15 -10.58
CA LYS A 245 -22.38 -10.42 -9.87
C LYS A 245 -23.05 -10.35 -8.50
N HIS A 246 -24.05 -11.22 -8.33
CA HIS A 246 -24.70 -11.55 -7.08
C HIS A 246 -23.68 -12.19 -6.11
N LYS A 247 -23.77 -11.81 -4.82
CA LYS A 247 -23.11 -12.45 -3.68
C LYS A 247 -23.42 -13.95 -3.67
N GLN A 248 -22.40 -14.80 -3.57
CA GLN A 248 -22.56 -16.16 -3.05
C GLN A 248 -21.56 -16.37 -1.92
N PHE A 249 -22.14 -16.50 -0.73
CA PHE A 249 -21.57 -17.06 0.49
C PHE A 249 -20.93 -18.43 0.17
N ILE A 250 -19.71 -18.64 0.66
CA ILE A 250 -19.16 -19.99 0.81
C ILE A 250 -19.33 -20.35 2.29
N ASP A 251 -20.19 -21.32 2.53
CA ASP A 251 -20.28 -22.06 3.78
C ASP A 251 -19.45 -23.34 3.62
N THR A 252 -18.55 -23.57 4.55
CA THR A 252 -17.66 -24.73 4.63
C THR A 252 -18.39 -25.92 5.26
N THR A 253 -18.30 -27.13 4.69
CA THR A 253 -17.96 -28.38 5.42
C THR A 253 -18.01 -29.65 4.55
N GLU A 254 -16.98 -30.48 4.76
CA GLU A 254 -16.96 -31.97 4.83
C GLU A 254 -16.80 -32.89 3.59
N TYR A 255 -15.62 -33.57 3.64
CA TYR A 255 -15.27 -34.97 3.31
C TYR A 255 -15.47 -35.55 1.89
N SER A 256 -14.35 -36.01 1.28
CA SER A 256 -14.09 -37.45 1.05
C SER A 256 -12.70 -37.69 0.41
N ASP A 257 -11.97 -38.65 0.99
CA ASP A 257 -10.77 -39.34 0.49
C ASP A 257 -10.91 -39.89 -0.94
N GLY A 258 -9.78 -40.08 -1.63
CA GLY A 258 -9.69 -40.94 -2.81
C GLY A 258 -8.36 -40.86 -3.58
N ASP A 259 -7.58 -41.94 -3.49
CA ASP A 259 -6.22 -42.20 -3.99
C ASP A 259 -5.89 -41.98 -5.49
N GLU A 260 -4.60 -41.66 -5.71
CA GLU A 260 -3.61 -42.22 -6.67
C GLU A 260 -4.06 -42.74 -8.05
N ILE A 261 -3.42 -42.24 -9.13
CA ILE A 261 -2.94 -43.03 -10.29
C ILE A 261 -1.75 -42.32 -11.01
N THR A 262 -0.81 -43.19 -11.36
CA THR A 262 0.49 -43.15 -12.05
C THR A 262 0.52 -42.69 -13.54
N ARG A 263 1.59 -41.94 -13.93
CA ARG A 263 2.56 -42.20 -15.06
C ARG A 263 1.97 -42.38 -16.50
N GLU A 264 2.37 -41.71 -17.60
CA GLU A 264 3.64 -41.80 -18.35
C GLU A 264 3.54 -41.05 -19.73
N HIS A 265 4.68 -40.48 -20.17
CA HIS A 265 5.20 -40.35 -21.56
C HIS A 265 4.46 -39.55 -22.66
N GLY A 266 5.20 -38.59 -23.25
CA GLY A 266 4.95 -38.05 -24.59
C GLY A 266 5.81 -36.84 -24.97
N GLY A 267 7.07 -37.07 -25.37
CA GLY A 267 8.00 -36.01 -25.77
C GLY A 267 7.70 -35.38 -27.13
N SER A 268 8.18 -34.15 -27.30
CA SER A 268 8.41 -33.52 -28.61
C SER A 268 9.34 -32.33 -28.39
N GLY A 269 10.54 -32.41 -28.96
CA GLY A 269 11.62 -31.48 -28.74
C GLY A 269 11.30 -30.04 -29.09
N PHE A 270 11.89 -29.13 -28.32
CA PHE A 270 12.14 -27.78 -28.76
C PHE A 270 13.58 -27.43 -28.38
N CYS A 271 14.33 -27.00 -29.38
CA CYS A 271 15.75 -26.69 -29.29
C CYS A 271 16.00 -25.64 -28.20
N GLU A 272 16.94 -25.92 -27.31
CA GLU A 272 17.64 -24.92 -26.52
C GLU A 272 18.30 -23.91 -27.46
N ALA A 273 17.59 -22.80 -27.70
CA ALA A 273 18.21 -21.58 -28.15
C ALA A 273 18.66 -20.83 -26.90
N ASN A 274 19.97 -20.82 -26.66
CA ASN A 274 20.63 -19.86 -25.78
C ASN A 274 20.26 -18.45 -26.23
N ILE A 275 19.26 -17.84 -25.59
CA ILE A 275 19.06 -16.40 -25.59
C ILE A 275 19.67 -15.91 -24.29
N SER A 276 20.90 -15.43 -24.42
CA SER A 276 21.44 -14.46 -23.47
C SER A 276 20.81 -13.12 -23.81
N ASP A 277 20.50 -12.34 -22.77
CA ASP A 277 19.78 -11.05 -22.73
C ASP A 277 18.27 -11.17 -22.49
N ASP A 278 17.81 -11.22 -21.23
CA ASP A 278 16.52 -10.59 -20.88
C ASP A 278 16.21 -10.36 -19.38
N GLU A 279 17.14 -9.80 -18.58
CA GLU A 279 16.75 -9.22 -17.27
C GLU A 279 15.86 -7.95 -17.41
N SER A 280 15.54 -7.54 -18.65
CA SER A 280 14.66 -6.41 -18.97
C SER A 280 13.20 -6.80 -19.20
N SER A 281 12.90 -8.09 -19.37
CA SER A 281 11.56 -8.57 -19.71
C SER A 281 10.68 -8.77 -18.47
N GLU A 282 11.23 -9.27 -17.37
CA GLU A 282 10.48 -9.52 -16.13
C GLU A 282 10.10 -8.21 -15.43
N SER A 283 11.00 -7.23 -15.39
CA SER A 283 10.77 -5.97 -14.68
C SER A 283 9.59 -5.20 -15.31
N SER A 284 9.57 -5.06 -16.64
CA SER A 284 8.50 -4.39 -17.41
C SER A 284 7.10 -5.00 -17.19
N THR A 285 7.01 -6.25 -16.74
CA THR A 285 5.71 -6.88 -16.42
C THR A 285 5.15 -6.44 -15.07
N ALA A 286 6.00 -6.19 -14.07
CA ALA A 286 5.57 -5.79 -12.72
C ALA A 286 4.96 -4.39 -12.72
N LEU A 287 5.59 -3.44 -13.40
CA LEU A 287 5.04 -2.08 -13.53
C LEU A 287 3.72 -2.05 -14.29
N ARG A 288 3.59 -2.84 -15.37
CA ARG A 288 2.33 -2.98 -16.10
C ARG A 288 1.23 -3.60 -15.23
N ALA A 289 1.57 -4.63 -14.45
CA ALA A 289 0.62 -5.26 -13.54
C ALA A 289 0.16 -4.28 -12.44
N ALA A 290 1.07 -3.52 -11.86
CA ALA A 290 0.77 -2.49 -10.86
C ALA A 290 -0.09 -1.36 -11.44
N LEU A 291 0.25 -0.87 -12.65
CA LEU A 291 -0.55 0.13 -13.36
C LEU A 291 -1.96 -0.37 -13.67
N SER A 292 -2.09 -1.60 -14.17
CA SER A 292 -3.41 -2.20 -14.44
C SER A 292 -4.22 -2.29 -13.15
N ARG A 293 -3.62 -2.76 -12.06
CA ARG A 293 -4.26 -2.86 -10.75
C ARG A 293 -4.78 -1.51 -10.27
N VAL A 294 -3.95 -0.46 -10.33
CA VAL A 294 -4.38 0.89 -9.91
C VAL A 294 -5.56 1.38 -10.75
N LEU A 295 -5.50 1.23 -12.07
CA LEU A 295 -6.58 1.66 -12.96
C LEU A 295 -7.87 0.86 -12.71
N ASP A 296 -7.76 -0.44 -12.52
CA ASP A 296 -8.90 -1.32 -12.21
C ASP A 296 -9.53 -0.90 -10.86
N THR A 297 -8.71 -0.72 -9.82
CA THR A 297 -9.17 -0.26 -8.51
C THR A 297 -9.83 1.11 -8.58
N MET A 298 -9.18 2.10 -9.22
CA MET A 298 -9.72 3.45 -9.35
C MET A 298 -11.01 3.48 -10.19
N SER A 299 -11.14 2.60 -11.20
CA SER A 299 -12.37 2.50 -12.01
C SER A 299 -13.59 2.05 -11.19
N SER A 300 -13.36 1.38 -10.07
CA SER A 300 -14.42 0.93 -9.16
C SER A 300 -14.67 1.87 -7.98
N THR A 301 -13.65 2.62 -7.54
CA THR A 301 -13.68 3.44 -6.30
C THR A 301 -13.82 4.93 -6.56
N CYS A 302 -13.24 5.45 -7.65
CA CYS A 302 -13.26 6.86 -8.07
C CYS A 302 -13.39 6.99 -9.61
N PRO A 303 -14.46 6.45 -10.21
CA PRO A 303 -14.64 6.43 -11.67
C PRO A 303 -14.77 7.82 -12.28
N ASP A 304 -15.42 8.75 -11.57
CA ASP A 304 -15.65 10.12 -12.07
C ASP A 304 -14.31 10.85 -12.24
N GLU A 305 -13.40 10.67 -11.29
CA GLU A 305 -12.06 11.26 -11.32
C GLU A 305 -11.24 10.76 -12.52
N LEU A 306 -11.30 9.46 -12.82
CA LEU A 306 -10.66 8.90 -14.02
C LEU A 306 -11.26 9.47 -15.30
N ILE A 307 -12.59 9.58 -15.37
CA ILE A 307 -13.30 10.11 -16.54
C ILE A 307 -12.95 11.58 -16.76
N VAL A 308 -12.89 12.38 -15.69
CA VAL A 308 -12.67 13.83 -15.77
C VAL A 308 -11.20 14.16 -16.05
N HIS A 309 -10.25 13.40 -15.50
CA HIS A 309 -8.83 13.77 -15.56
C HIS A 309 -7.98 12.86 -16.45
N LEU A 310 -8.18 11.54 -16.43
CA LEU A 310 -7.33 10.61 -17.18
C LEU A 310 -7.78 10.44 -18.64
N ILE A 311 -9.09 10.28 -18.89
CA ILE A 311 -9.61 10.09 -20.25
C ILE A 311 -9.27 11.25 -21.20
N PRO A 312 -9.31 12.54 -20.79
CA PRO A 312 -8.89 13.64 -21.66
C PRO A 312 -7.40 13.58 -22.03
N LEU A 313 -6.54 13.15 -21.11
CA LEU A 313 -5.09 12.98 -21.37
C LEU A 313 -4.85 11.88 -22.42
N ILE A 314 -5.49 10.73 -22.25
CA ILE A 314 -5.44 9.61 -23.21
C ILE A 314 -5.98 10.06 -24.57
N THR A 315 -7.16 10.67 -24.60
CA THR A 315 -7.80 11.13 -25.84
C THR A 315 -6.92 12.12 -26.59
N SER A 316 -6.35 13.11 -25.89
CA SER A 316 -5.44 14.10 -26.46
C SER A 316 -4.17 13.46 -27.06
N ALA A 317 -3.62 12.44 -26.40
CA ALA A 317 -2.45 11.72 -26.90
C ALA A 317 -2.78 10.93 -28.17
N LEU A 318 -3.92 10.23 -28.21
CA LEU A 318 -4.37 9.47 -29.37
C LEU A 318 -4.64 10.38 -30.59
N THR A 319 -5.32 11.52 -30.39
CA THR A 319 -5.58 12.48 -31.48
C THR A 319 -4.28 13.06 -32.05
N ARG A 320 -3.31 13.39 -31.18
CA ARG A 320 -1.99 13.87 -31.64
C ARG A 320 -1.24 12.81 -32.44
N ALA A 321 -1.25 11.56 -31.98
CA ALA A 321 -0.63 10.46 -32.70
C ALA A 321 -1.27 10.25 -34.09
N ALA A 322 -2.60 10.26 -34.18
CA ALA A 322 -3.32 10.14 -35.45
C ALA A 322 -2.99 11.28 -36.42
N SER A 323 -3.00 12.54 -35.96
CA SER A 323 -2.65 13.69 -36.80
C SER A 323 -1.20 13.70 -37.28
N SER A 324 -0.29 13.07 -36.53
CA SER A 324 1.12 12.94 -36.92
C SER A 324 1.29 11.86 -38.00
N ALA A 325 0.52 10.78 -37.92
CA ALA A 325 0.53 9.70 -38.91
C ALA A 325 -0.02 10.13 -40.29
N GLU A 326 -0.97 11.07 -40.33
CA GLU A 326 -1.52 11.63 -41.58
C GLU A 326 -0.57 12.62 -42.28
N SER A 327 0.53 13.02 -41.63
CA SER A 327 1.51 13.98 -42.15
C SER A 327 2.76 13.35 -42.79
N LEU A 328 2.82 12.00 -42.83
CA LEU A 328 3.85 11.18 -43.48
C LEU A 328 3.36 10.63 -44.82
#